data_AF-A0A5B6W8M9-F1
#
_entry.id   AF-A0A5B6W8M9-F1
#
_cell.length_a   1.000
_cell.length_b   1.000
_cell.length_c   1.000
_cell.angle_alpha   90.00
_cell.angle_beta   90.00
_cell.angle_gamma   90.00
#
_symmetry.space_group_name_H-M   'P 1'
#
loop_
_entity.id
_entity.type
_entity.pdbx_description
1 polymer ?
#
loop_
_entity_poly.entity_id
_entity_poly.type
_entity_poly.pdbx_seq_one_letter_code
_entity_poly.pdbx_strand_id
1 'polypeptide(L)'
;MADLITTLWNCWNSRNKFIFKGQVDSLQSIWEKASKLSNDFQIYNLMNPPILAQNGDIKKWEKPAKNTLKINFDATVKDNRMGYGFIIRDDDGFVLGGGGGFKEGRVSIQEAECIALVSSIDGAAKLNLLGEATFETDNARLVNKLNIGNEDITIIGSRVKKCK
;
A
#
# COMPACT_ATOMS: atom_id res chain seq x y z
N MET A 1 -10.92 -14.54 -15.94
CA MET A 1 -10.18 -13.60 -15.06
C MET A 1 -11.09 -13.01 -13.97
N ALA A 2 -12.30 -12.54 -14.32
CA ALA A 2 -13.25 -11.95 -13.35
C ALA A 2 -13.51 -12.84 -12.13
N ASP A 3 -13.81 -14.14 -12.33
CA ASP A 3 -14.10 -15.07 -11.22
C ASP A 3 -12.95 -15.18 -10.22
N LEU A 4 -11.71 -15.25 -10.70
CA LEU A 4 -10.53 -15.31 -9.84
C LEU A 4 -10.40 -14.02 -9.00
N ILE A 5 -10.55 -12.87 -9.65
CA ILE A 5 -10.43 -11.57 -8.99
C ILE A 5 -11.55 -11.36 -7.95
N THR A 6 -12.80 -11.66 -8.30
CA THR A 6 -13.93 -11.51 -7.37
C THR A 6 -13.84 -12.49 -6.21
N THR A 7 -13.33 -13.71 -6.45
CA THR A 7 -13.07 -14.69 -5.37
C THR A 7 -12.00 -14.19 -4.41
N LEU A 8 -10.83 -13.78 -4.92
CA LEU A 8 -9.74 -13.25 -4.09
C LEU A 8 -10.18 -12.02 -3.29
N TRP A 9 -10.92 -11.11 -3.94
CA TRP A 9 -11.47 -9.92 -3.30
C TRP A 9 -12.45 -10.27 -2.15
N ASN A 10 -13.35 -11.23 -2.35
CA ASN A 10 -14.29 -11.63 -1.31
C ASN A 10 -13.62 -12.42 -0.17
N CYS A 11 -12.62 -13.24 -0.47
CA CYS A 11 -11.77 -13.87 0.55
C CYS A 11 -11.04 -12.84 1.41
N TRP A 12 -10.45 -11.82 0.77
CA TRP A 12 -9.78 -10.71 1.47
C TRP A 12 -10.75 -9.92 2.36
N ASN A 13 -11.95 -9.60 1.84
CA ASN A 13 -12.98 -8.91 2.63
C ASN A 13 -13.44 -9.73 3.83
N SER A 14 -13.66 -11.05 3.66
CA SER A 14 -14.04 -11.94 4.77
C SER A 14 -12.96 -11.96 5.86
N ARG A 15 -11.69 -12.11 5.47
CA ARG A 15 -10.55 -12.03 6.41
C ARG A 15 -10.52 -10.69 7.16
N ASN A 16 -10.69 -9.57 6.46
CA ASN A 16 -10.70 -8.25 7.09
C ASN A 16 -11.88 -8.06 8.03
N LYS A 17 -13.06 -8.55 7.66
CA LYS A 17 -14.25 -8.51 8.50
C LYS A 17 -14.03 -9.28 9.80
N PHE A 18 -13.35 -10.42 9.74
CA PHE A 18 -12.93 -11.15 10.92
C PHE A 18 -11.91 -10.37 11.77
N ILE A 19 -10.82 -9.88 11.17
CA ILE A 19 -9.75 -9.18 11.90
C ILE A 19 -10.27 -7.90 12.58
N PHE A 20 -11.08 -7.10 11.90
CA PHE A 20 -11.47 -5.77 12.37
C PHE A 20 -12.83 -5.72 13.07
N LYS A 21 -13.71 -6.70 12.84
CA LYS A 21 -15.07 -6.72 13.42
C LYS A 21 -15.36 -8.00 14.22
N GLY A 22 -14.46 -8.97 14.25
CA GLY A 22 -14.69 -10.27 14.90
C GLY A 22 -15.79 -11.11 14.23
N GLN A 23 -16.19 -10.77 13.00
CA GLN A 23 -17.30 -11.40 12.30
C GLN A 23 -16.79 -12.40 11.26
N VAL A 24 -17.28 -13.63 11.33
CA VAL A 24 -16.92 -14.70 10.39
C VAL A 24 -18.03 -14.83 9.35
N ASP A 25 -17.68 -14.67 8.07
CA ASP A 25 -18.59 -15.01 6.97
C ASP A 25 -18.50 -16.52 6.68
N SER A 26 -19.64 -17.16 6.37
CA SER A 26 -19.65 -18.56 5.93
C SER A 26 -19.02 -18.70 4.55
N LEU A 27 -18.40 -19.85 4.28
CA LEU A 27 -17.83 -20.15 2.96
C LEU A 27 -18.85 -20.00 1.83
N GLN A 28 -20.09 -20.44 2.09
CA GLN A 28 -21.21 -20.28 1.15
C GLN A 28 -21.49 -18.81 0.85
N SER A 29 -21.53 -17.94 1.88
CA SER A 29 -21.75 -16.50 1.67
C SER A 29 -20.62 -15.85 0.87
N ILE A 30 -19.36 -16.24 1.12
CA ILE A 30 -18.20 -15.72 0.38
C ILE A 30 -18.32 -16.12 -1.10
N TRP A 31 -18.64 -17.39 -1.37
CA TRP A 31 -18.82 -17.91 -2.72
C TRP A 31 -19.97 -17.20 -3.45
N GLU A 32 -21.15 -17.11 -2.83
CA GLU A 32 -22.33 -16.45 -3.41
C GLU A 32 -22.05 -14.98 -3.76
N LYS A 33 -21.37 -14.24 -2.89
CA LYS A 33 -20.95 -12.85 -3.16
C LYS A 33 -19.97 -12.78 -4.33
N ALA A 34 -19.00 -13.68 -4.39
CA ALA A 34 -18.00 -13.72 -5.46
C ALA A 34 -18.63 -14.05 -6.82
N SER A 35 -19.50 -15.07 -6.87
CA SER A 35 -20.22 -15.48 -8.09
C SER A 35 -21.17 -14.37 -8.55
N LYS A 36 -21.94 -13.77 -7.63
CA LYS A 36 -22.82 -12.65 -7.97
C LYS A 36 -22.04 -11.48 -8.54
N LEU A 37 -20.96 -11.06 -7.89
CA LEU A 37 -20.13 -9.96 -8.35
C LEU A 37 -19.50 -10.24 -9.73
N SER A 38 -19.10 -11.48 -10.00
CA SER A 38 -18.56 -11.86 -11.31
C SER A 38 -19.63 -11.78 -12.39
N ASN A 39 -20.81 -12.32 -12.13
CA ASN A 39 -21.95 -12.25 -13.06
C ASN A 39 -22.35 -10.80 -13.33
N ASP A 40 -22.51 -9.98 -12.30
CA ASP A 40 -22.87 -8.56 -12.45
C ASP A 40 -21.81 -7.81 -13.28
N PHE A 41 -20.52 -8.07 -13.05
CA PHE A 41 -19.43 -7.48 -13.83
C PHE A 41 -19.46 -7.91 -15.30
N GLN A 42 -19.73 -9.19 -15.58
CA GLN A 42 -19.82 -9.69 -16.95
C GLN A 42 -21.03 -9.10 -17.67
N ILE A 43 -22.21 -9.08 -17.04
CA ILE A 43 -23.43 -8.48 -17.60
C ILE A 43 -23.20 -7.01 -17.90
N TYR A 44 -22.64 -6.25 -16.96
CA TYR A 44 -22.41 -4.82 -17.13
C TYR A 44 -21.49 -4.52 -18.31
N ASN A 45 -20.39 -5.27 -18.45
CA ASN A 45 -19.43 -5.06 -19.54
C ASN A 45 -19.92 -5.59 -20.90
N LEU A 46 -20.85 -6.55 -20.92
CA LEU A 46 -21.53 -6.97 -22.14
C LEU A 46 -22.57 -5.94 -22.61
N MET A 47 -23.31 -5.33 -21.67
CA MET A 47 -24.36 -4.35 -21.96
C MET A 47 -23.81 -2.95 -22.26
N ASN A 48 -22.66 -2.59 -21.67
CA ASN A 48 -21.99 -1.32 -21.90
C ASN A 48 -20.58 -1.62 -22.44
N PRO A 49 -20.41 -1.83 -23.76
CA PRO A 49 -19.07 -1.80 -24.33
C PRO A 49 -18.42 -0.47 -23.92
N PRO A 50 -17.12 -0.42 -23.59
CA PRO A 50 -16.48 0.77 -23.07
C PRO A 50 -16.71 1.92 -24.07
N ILE A 51 -17.58 2.86 -23.70
CA ILE A 51 -18.10 3.89 -24.61
C ILE A 51 -16.96 4.81 -25.08
N LEU A 52 -15.86 4.89 -24.33
CA LEU A 52 -14.67 5.62 -24.71
C LEU A 52 -13.46 4.89 -24.12
N ALA A 53 -12.44 4.62 -24.95
CA ALA A 53 -11.08 4.58 -24.43
C ALA A 53 -10.86 5.91 -23.71
N GLN A 54 -10.76 5.88 -22.38
CA GLN A 54 -10.41 7.07 -21.63
C GLN A 54 -9.01 7.50 -22.08
N ASN A 55 -8.96 8.41 -23.05
CA ASN A 55 -7.75 9.08 -23.55
C ASN A 55 -7.21 10.12 -22.54
N GLY A 56 -7.47 9.91 -21.25
CA GLY A 56 -6.71 10.57 -20.21
C GLY A 56 -5.44 9.75 -20.00
N ASP A 57 -4.33 10.43 -19.70
CA ASP A 57 -3.18 9.78 -19.08
C ASP A 57 -3.60 9.25 -17.71
N ILE A 58 -4.27 8.10 -17.71
CA ILE A 58 -4.49 7.31 -16.51
C ILE A 58 -3.08 6.93 -16.10
N LYS A 59 -2.60 7.55 -15.01
CA LYS A 59 -1.40 7.09 -14.31
C LYS A 59 -1.66 5.67 -13.85
N LYS A 60 -1.32 4.73 -14.71
CA LYS A 60 -1.34 3.31 -14.41
C LYS A 60 -0.17 3.03 -13.49
N TRP A 61 -0.29 1.98 -12.69
CA TRP A 61 0.86 1.51 -11.94
C TRP A 61 2.00 1.20 -12.91
N GLU A 62 3.13 1.85 -12.71
CA GLU A 62 4.35 1.59 -13.45
C GLU A 62 5.28 0.73 -12.61
N LYS A 63 5.87 -0.26 -13.27
CA LYS A 63 6.89 -1.09 -12.65
C LYS A 63 8.11 -0.23 -12.27
N PRO A 64 8.86 -0.61 -11.22
CA PRO A 64 10.02 0.16 -10.81
C PRO A 64 11.09 0.19 -11.90
N ALA A 65 12.00 1.17 -11.82
CA ALA A 65 13.17 1.20 -12.69
C ALA A 65 14.03 -0.06 -12.49
N LYS A 66 14.77 -0.45 -13.52
CA LYS A 66 15.60 -1.65 -13.49
C LYS A 66 16.58 -1.60 -12.31
N ASN A 67 16.76 -2.71 -11.60
CA ASN A 67 17.59 -2.83 -10.40
C ASN A 67 17.22 -1.86 -9.25
N THR A 68 16.00 -1.32 -9.23
CA THR A 68 15.53 -0.41 -8.19
C THR A 68 14.43 -1.05 -7.37
N LEU A 69 14.55 -0.98 -6.04
CA LEU A 69 13.49 -1.39 -5.13
C LEU A 69 12.38 -0.34 -5.12
N LYS A 70 11.12 -0.79 -5.09
CA LYS A 70 9.99 0.11 -4.81
C LYS A 70 9.41 -0.15 -3.43
N ILE A 71 9.45 0.88 -2.58
CA ILE A 71 9.00 0.82 -1.20
C ILE A 71 7.77 1.73 -1.05
N ASN A 72 6.60 1.12 -1.01
CA ASN A 72 5.37 1.82 -0.65
C ASN A 72 5.20 1.78 0.86
N PHE A 73 4.86 2.91 1.47
CA PHE A 73 4.58 2.99 2.90
C PHE A 73 3.38 3.91 3.17
N ASP A 74 2.69 3.66 4.28
CA ASP A 74 1.50 4.40 4.69
C ASP A 74 1.32 4.32 6.22
N ALA A 75 0.66 5.32 6.79
CA ALA A 75 0.29 5.35 8.19
C ALA A 75 -1.13 5.84 8.42
N THR A 76 -1.75 5.32 9.48
CA THR A 76 -3.06 5.76 9.94
C THR A 76 -3.00 6.13 11.41
N VAL A 77 -3.75 7.16 11.81
CA VAL A 77 -3.84 7.61 13.20
C VAL A 77 -5.31 7.58 13.62
N LYS A 78 -5.59 6.94 14.76
CA LYS A 78 -6.92 6.89 15.37
C LYS A 78 -6.79 6.75 16.88
N ASP A 79 -7.55 7.53 17.63
CA ASP A 79 -7.72 7.40 19.09
C ASP A 79 -6.40 7.25 19.88
N ASN A 80 -5.46 8.20 19.73
CA ASN A 80 -4.12 8.17 20.36
C ASN A 80 -3.32 6.89 20.08
N ARG A 81 -3.59 6.24 18.95
CA ARG A 81 -2.82 5.13 18.42
C ARG A 81 -2.52 5.41 16.96
N MET A 82 -1.39 4.91 16.49
CA MET A 82 -1.11 4.83 15.07
C MET A 82 -0.91 3.39 14.62
N GLY A 83 -1.32 3.10 13.39
CA GLY A 83 -0.91 1.93 12.62
C GLY A 83 -0.01 2.38 11.47
N TYR A 84 0.95 1.55 11.08
CA TYR A 84 1.77 1.79 9.90
C TYR A 84 1.99 0.50 9.13
N GLY A 85 2.26 0.63 7.84
CA GLY A 85 2.55 -0.50 6.96
C GLY A 85 3.48 -0.10 5.83
N PHE A 86 4.21 -1.07 5.31
CA PHE A 86 5.02 -0.91 4.11
C PHE A 86 5.15 -2.22 3.33
N ILE A 87 5.45 -2.09 2.05
CA ILE A 87 5.70 -3.20 1.13
C ILE A 87 6.88 -2.86 0.21
N ILE A 88 7.75 -3.83 -0.01
CA ILE A 88 8.98 -3.72 -0.79
C ILE A 88 8.85 -4.63 -2.01
N ARG A 89 9.13 -4.08 -3.20
CA ARG A 89 9.07 -4.80 -4.46
C ARG A 89 10.36 -4.68 -5.26
N ASP A 90 10.67 -5.69 -6.06
CA ASP A 90 11.72 -5.63 -7.09
C ASP A 90 11.25 -4.89 -8.35
N ASP A 91 12.13 -4.81 -9.34
CA ASP A 91 11.92 -4.13 -10.62
C ASP A 91 10.96 -4.87 -11.57
N ASP A 92 10.70 -6.15 -11.31
CA ASP A 92 9.63 -6.92 -11.95
C ASP A 92 8.27 -6.75 -11.24
N GLY A 93 8.25 -6.07 -10.08
CA GLY A 93 7.06 -5.81 -9.29
C GLY A 93 6.69 -6.92 -8.32
N PHE A 94 7.53 -7.95 -8.14
CA PHE A 94 7.32 -8.98 -7.15
C PHE A 94 7.56 -8.44 -5.75
N VAL A 95 6.75 -8.91 -4.80
CA VAL A 95 6.87 -8.53 -3.39
C VAL A 95 8.03 -9.31 -2.78
N LEU A 96 9.09 -8.59 -2.42
CA LEU A 96 10.25 -9.15 -1.71
C LEU A 96 10.03 -9.19 -0.20
N GLY A 97 9.18 -8.29 0.31
CA GLY A 97 8.88 -8.23 1.74
C GLY A 97 7.93 -7.10 2.08
N GLY A 98 7.63 -7.00 3.37
CA GLY A 98 6.77 -5.96 3.91
C GLY A 98 6.67 -6.10 5.42
N GLY A 99 6.03 -5.12 6.03
CA GLY A 99 5.86 -5.11 7.47
C GLY A 99 4.84 -4.07 7.89
N GLY A 100 4.49 -4.12 9.16
CA GLY A 100 3.59 -3.17 9.76
C GLY A 100 3.53 -3.35 11.26
N GLY A 101 2.89 -2.42 11.93
CA GLY A 101 2.76 -2.44 13.37
C GLY A 101 1.86 -1.34 13.90
N PHE A 102 1.72 -1.33 15.22
CA PHE A 102 0.97 -0.32 15.95
C PHE A 102 1.88 0.33 16.99
N LYS A 103 1.65 1.62 17.24
CA LYS A 103 2.27 2.35 18.36
C LYS A 103 1.19 3.11 19.10
N GLU A 104 1.21 3.00 20.43
CA GLU A 104 0.43 3.87 21.30
C GLU A 104 1.08 5.25 21.38
N GLY A 105 0.26 6.28 21.50
CA GLY A 105 0.70 7.66 21.62
C GLY A 105 -0.01 8.59 20.65
N ARG A 106 -0.16 9.84 21.09
CA ARG A 106 -0.69 10.91 20.25
C ARG A 106 0.42 11.39 19.31
N VAL A 107 0.28 11.05 18.04
CA VAL A 107 1.15 11.53 16.95
C VAL A 107 0.30 12.28 15.93
N SER A 108 0.89 13.27 15.27
CA SER A 108 0.29 13.88 14.08
C SER A 108 0.34 12.90 12.91
N ILE A 109 -0.53 13.12 11.90
CA ILE A 109 -0.52 12.33 10.67
C ILE A 109 0.85 12.41 9.98
N GLN A 110 1.49 13.58 9.98
CA GLN A 110 2.80 13.78 9.37
C GLN A 110 3.89 12.96 10.10
N GLU A 111 3.88 12.94 11.43
CA GLU A 111 4.81 12.12 12.20
C GLU A 111 4.57 10.63 11.97
N ALA A 112 3.31 10.21 11.89
CA ALA A 112 2.94 8.82 11.63
C ALA A 112 3.48 8.33 10.26
N GLU A 113 3.33 9.13 9.21
CA GLU A 113 3.92 8.84 7.89
C GLU A 113 5.45 8.77 7.93
N CYS A 114 6.08 9.69 8.65
CA CYS A 114 7.53 9.66 8.81
C CYS A 114 8.00 8.39 9.54
N ILE A 115 7.23 7.94 10.54
CA ILE A 115 7.48 6.68 11.23
C ILE A 115 7.31 5.49 10.28
N ALA A 116 6.33 5.50 9.39
CA ALA A 116 6.14 4.47 8.37
C ALA A 116 7.31 4.41 7.39
N LEU A 117 7.79 5.57 6.90
CA LEU A 117 9.00 5.68 6.07
C LEU A 117 10.23 5.09 6.77
N VAL A 118 10.45 5.48 8.02
CA VAL A 118 11.60 4.99 8.80
C VAL A 118 11.49 3.48 9.04
N SER A 119 10.29 2.98 9.32
CA SER A 119 10.05 1.56 9.54
C SER A 119 10.24 0.74 8.26
N SER A 120 9.97 1.33 7.09
CA SER A 120 10.17 0.66 5.80
C SER A 120 11.66 0.53 5.45
N ILE A 121 12.46 1.56 5.75
CA ILE A 121 13.92 1.51 5.69
C ILE A 121 14.48 0.42 6.61
N ASP A 122 14.08 0.43 7.89
CA ASP A 122 14.51 -0.56 8.87
C ASP A 122 14.11 -1.99 8.44
N GLY A 123 12.93 -2.12 7.80
CA GLY A 123 12.44 -3.37 7.23
C GLY A 123 13.28 -3.88 6.06
N ALA A 124 13.62 -3.00 5.10
CA ALA A 124 14.48 -3.34 3.97
C ALA A 124 15.87 -3.79 4.44
N ALA A 125 16.47 -3.04 5.38
CA ALA A 125 17.76 -3.38 5.96
C ALA A 125 17.75 -4.75 6.65
N LYS A 126 16.71 -5.07 7.43
CA LYS A 126 16.55 -6.39 8.08
C LYS A 126 16.45 -7.55 7.09
N LEU A 127 15.92 -7.29 5.90
CA LEU A 127 15.80 -8.28 4.83
C LEU A 127 17.06 -8.34 3.94
N ASN A 128 18.12 -7.60 4.27
CA ASN A 128 19.31 -7.42 3.43
C ASN A 128 18.99 -6.91 2.01
N LEU A 129 17.89 -6.16 1.86
CA LEU A 129 17.48 -5.52 0.61
C LEU A 129 18.14 -4.14 0.54
N LEU A 130 19.42 -4.14 0.16
CA LEU A 130 20.24 -2.94 0.04
C LEU A 130 20.42 -2.59 -1.44
N GLY A 131 20.24 -1.32 -1.80
CA GLY A 131 20.35 -0.85 -3.18
C GLY A 131 19.62 0.46 -3.41
N GLU A 132 19.53 0.85 -4.68
CA GLU A 132 18.71 2.00 -5.09
C GLU A 132 17.24 1.71 -4.79
N ALA A 133 16.55 2.66 -4.16
CA ALA A 133 15.16 2.52 -3.75
C ALA A 133 14.34 3.77 -4.06
N THR A 134 13.16 3.55 -4.64
CA THR A 134 12.12 4.56 -4.79
C THR A 134 11.08 4.40 -3.70
N PHE A 135 10.85 5.47 -2.93
CA PHE A 135 9.85 5.52 -1.88
C PHE A 135 8.57 6.19 -2.39
N GLU A 136 7.41 5.61 -2.07
CA GLU A 136 6.10 6.12 -2.49
C GLU A 136 5.11 6.12 -1.32
N THR A 137 4.42 7.25 -1.14
CA THR A 137 3.39 7.52 -0.13
C THR A 137 2.32 8.43 -0.76
N ASP A 138 1.09 8.39 -0.24
CA ASP A 138 0.02 9.31 -0.63
C ASP A 138 0.13 10.68 0.07
N ASN A 139 1.07 10.85 1.00
CA ASN A 139 1.28 12.10 1.72
C ASN A 139 2.15 13.09 0.93
N ALA A 140 1.52 13.89 0.07
CA ALA A 140 2.19 14.92 -0.72
C ALA A 140 2.99 15.94 0.12
N ARG A 141 2.58 16.23 1.36
CA ARG A 141 3.33 17.15 2.24
C ARG A 141 4.68 16.56 2.62
N LEU A 142 4.72 15.27 2.95
CA LEU A 142 5.96 14.57 3.26
C LEU A 142 6.88 14.52 2.03
N VAL A 143 6.35 14.16 0.86
CA VAL A 143 7.10 14.13 -0.40
C VAL A 143 7.72 15.49 -0.71
N ASN A 144 6.93 16.56 -0.64
CA ASN A 144 7.42 17.92 -0.89
C ASN A 144 8.51 18.30 0.11
N LYS A 145 8.34 17.98 1.40
CA LYS A 145 9.34 18.29 2.44
C LYS A 145 10.67 17.59 2.19
N LEU A 146 10.65 16.31 1.79
CA LEU A 146 11.86 15.53 1.52
C LEU A 146 12.58 15.97 0.23
N ASN A 147 11.82 16.38 -0.79
CA ASN A 147 12.39 16.78 -2.09
C ASN A 147 12.97 18.20 -2.11
N ILE A 148 12.59 19.08 -1.17
CA ILE A 148 13.06 20.47 -1.15
C ILE A 148 14.52 20.61 -0.66
N GLY A 149 15.16 19.55 -0.17
CA GLY A 149 16.62 19.50 -0.01
C GLY A 149 17.23 20.45 1.04
N ASN A 150 16.42 21.17 1.82
CA ASN A 150 16.93 21.85 3.01
C ASN A 150 17.45 20.80 3.99
N GLU A 151 18.57 21.09 4.66
CA GLU A 151 19.10 20.21 5.71
C GLU A 151 18.03 19.99 6.78
N ASP A 152 17.31 18.87 6.68
CA ASP A 152 16.32 18.51 7.66
C ASP A 152 17.08 18.01 8.90
N ILE A 153 17.39 18.94 9.81
CA ILE A 153 18.07 18.67 11.08
C ILE A 153 17.18 17.90 12.07
N THR A 154 15.94 17.56 11.68
CA THR A 154 15.10 16.69 12.47
C THR A 154 15.61 15.24 12.45
N ILE A 155 15.13 14.43 13.39
CA ILE A 155 15.42 13.00 13.45
C ILE A 155 15.19 12.31 12.09
N ILE A 156 14.23 12.81 11.31
CA ILE A 156 13.88 12.30 9.99
C ILE A 156 15.01 12.54 8.99
N GLY A 157 15.51 13.77 8.83
CA GLY A 157 16.62 14.02 7.92
C GLY A 157 17.91 13.34 8.37
N SER A 158 18.13 13.15 9.68
CA SER A 158 19.25 12.34 10.19
C SER A 158 19.16 10.86 9.80
N ARG A 159 17.94 10.27 9.76
CA ARG A 159 17.72 8.88 9.34
C ARG A 159 17.73 8.71 7.82
N VAL A 160 17.18 9.68 7.08
CA VAL A 160 17.24 9.71 5.61
C VAL A 160 18.68 9.89 5.13
N LYS A 161 19.51 10.71 5.81
CA LYS A 161 20.95 10.82 5.53
C LYS A 161 21.72 9.50 5.69
N LYS A 162 21.27 8.56 6.52
CA LYS A 162 21.88 7.21 6.64
C LYS A 162 21.54 6.27 5.48
N CYS A 163 20.61 6.66 4.61
CA CYS A 163 20.15 5.87 3.47
C CYS A 163 20.72 6.38 2.14
N LYS A 164 21.48 7.48 2.15
CA LYS A 164 22.32 7.94 1.04
C LYS A 164 23.71 7.35 1.19
#